data_AF-A0A7K2X7M4-F1
#
_entry.id   AF-A0A7K2X7M4-F1
#
_cell.length_a   1.000
_cell.length_b   1.000
_cell.length_c   1.000
_cell.angle_alpha   90.00
_cell.angle_beta   90.00
_cell.angle_gamma   90.00
#
_symmetry.space_group_name_H-M   'P 1'
#
loop_
_entity.id
_entity.type
_entity.pdbx_description
1 polymer ?
#
loop_
_entity_poly.entity_id
_entity_poly.type
_entity_poly.pdbx_seq_one_letter_code
_entity_poly.pdbx_strand_id
1 'polypeptide(L)'
;MGRHGYCADELSHKVRGGTVVGFALYGRHLSHFAHLTSYEEFLAAFGTPDRVHEDETYGELMGHDASYRGSRKHVRWDAWDHRVSLIDMGDFEGNTGP
;
A
#
# COMPACT_ATOMS: atom_id res chain seq x y z
N MET A 1 -30.06 -16.52 -7.95
CA MET A 1 -29.54 -15.92 -6.71
C MET A 1 -28.50 -14.89 -7.09
N GLY A 2 -28.83 -13.60 -6.98
CA GLY A 2 -27.92 -12.50 -7.29
C GLY A 2 -26.91 -12.31 -6.15
N ARG A 3 -25.63 -12.37 -6.47
CA ARG A 3 -24.59 -11.81 -5.61
C ARG A 3 -24.29 -10.40 -6.13
N HIS A 4 -24.88 -9.41 -5.48
CA HIS A 4 -24.36 -8.05 -5.51
C HIS A 4 -23.03 -8.09 -4.75
N GLY A 5 -21.93 -8.31 -5.47
CA GLY A 5 -20.61 -8.00 -4.97
C GLY A 5 -20.43 -6.49 -5.04
N TYR A 6 -20.35 -5.83 -3.89
CA TYR A 6 -19.79 -4.48 -3.82
C TYR A 6 -18.35 -4.58 -4.31
N CYS A 7 -18.10 -4.23 -5.57
CA CYS A 7 -16.76 -3.93 -6.04
C CYS A 7 -16.45 -2.54 -5.49
N ALA A 8 -15.97 -2.46 -4.25
CA ALA A 8 -15.23 -1.28 -3.81
C ALA A 8 -14.05 -1.20 -4.78
N ASP A 9 -14.09 -0.25 -5.72
CA ASP A 9 -13.11 -0.13 -6.79
C ASP A 9 -11.72 -0.31 -6.21
N GLU A 10 -10.99 -1.34 -6.62
CA GLU A 10 -9.70 -1.76 -6.04
C GLU A 10 -8.54 -0.76 -6.29
N LEU A 11 -8.90 0.39 -6.85
CA LEU A 11 -8.09 1.54 -7.13
C LEU A 11 -8.89 2.78 -6.69
N SER A 12 -8.34 3.54 -5.75
CA SER A 12 -8.82 4.88 -5.43
C SER A 12 -7.89 5.92 -6.04
N HIS A 13 -8.43 7.10 -6.35
CA HIS A 13 -7.65 8.24 -6.81
C HIS A 13 -8.09 9.51 -6.10
N LYS A 14 -7.17 10.45 -5.91
CA LYS A 14 -7.43 11.73 -5.27
C LYS A 14 -7.30 12.86 -6.27
N VAL A 15 -8.29 13.74 -6.30
CA VAL A 15 -8.31 14.92 -7.17
C VAL A 15 -8.15 16.18 -6.32
N ARG A 16 -7.24 17.08 -6.73
CA ARG A 16 -7.09 18.42 -6.17
C ARG A 16 -7.05 19.42 -7.31
N GLY A 17 -7.94 20.42 -7.27
CA GLY A 17 -8.01 21.47 -8.31
C GLY A 17 -8.30 20.94 -9.72
N GLY A 18 -9.05 19.84 -9.85
CA GLY A 18 -9.35 19.21 -11.13
C GLY A 18 -8.26 18.26 -11.66
N THR A 19 -7.15 18.10 -10.94
CA THR A 19 -6.03 17.23 -11.33
C THR A 19 -5.95 16.02 -10.40
N VAL A 20 -5.72 14.82 -10.96
CA VAL A 20 -5.41 13.64 -10.16
C VAL A 20 -4.01 13.81 -9.55
N VAL A 21 -3.92 13.80 -8.23
CA VAL A 21 -2.67 14.03 -7.49
C VAL A 21 -2.10 12.78 -6.83
N GLY A 22 -2.89 11.70 -6.76
CA GLY A 22 -2.44 10.44 -6.19
C GLY A 22 -3.41 9.29 -6.42
N PHE A 23 -2.92 8.09 -6.18
CA PHE A 23 -3.63 6.82 -6.31
C PHE A 23 -3.37 5.93 -5.11
N ALA A 24 -4.32 5.07 -4.79
CA ALA A 24 -4.19 3.97 -3.83
C ALA A 24 -4.64 2.68 -4.50
N LEU A 25 -3.79 1.66 -4.46
CA LEU A 25 -4.03 0.32 -5.02
C LEU A 25 -4.23 -0.67 -3.89
N TYR A 26 -5.29 -1.48 -4.00
CA TYR A 26 -5.60 -2.58 -3.09
C TYR A 26 -6.19 -3.77 -3.86
N GLY A 27 -6.47 -4.87 -3.16
CA GLY A 27 -7.16 -6.03 -3.74
C GLY A 27 -6.42 -6.65 -4.94
N ARG A 28 -7.17 -7.04 -5.97
CA ARG A 28 -6.61 -7.80 -7.12
C ARG A 28 -5.53 -7.06 -7.89
N HIS A 29 -5.49 -5.73 -7.82
CA HIS A 29 -4.45 -4.94 -8.49
C HIS A 29 -3.06 -5.20 -7.90
N LEU A 30 -2.97 -5.78 -6.69
CA LEU A 30 -1.73 -6.20 -6.06
C LEU A 30 -1.30 -7.62 -6.44
N SER A 31 -2.07 -8.34 -7.29
CA SER A 31 -1.73 -9.70 -7.72
C SER A 31 -0.36 -9.82 -8.39
N HIS A 32 0.15 -8.75 -8.99
CA HIS A 32 1.52 -8.72 -9.53
C HIS A 32 2.59 -8.97 -8.46
N PHE A 33 2.31 -8.61 -7.20
CA PHE A 33 3.20 -8.76 -6.06
C PHE A 33 2.91 -10.02 -5.23
N ALA A 34 1.98 -10.89 -5.65
CA ALA A 34 1.59 -12.08 -4.89
C ALA A 34 2.71 -13.13 -4.75
N HIS A 35 3.79 -12.98 -5.53
CA HIS A 35 4.99 -13.81 -5.42
C HIS A 35 5.90 -13.40 -4.26
N LEU A 36 5.69 -12.22 -3.66
CA LEU A 36 6.41 -11.75 -2.49
C LEU A 36 5.72 -12.33 -1.25
N THR A 37 6.38 -13.30 -0.62
CA THR A 37 5.83 -14.12 0.48
C THR A 37 6.55 -13.90 1.80
N SER A 38 7.62 -13.11 1.80
CA SER A 38 8.32 -12.68 3.02
C SER A 38 8.60 -11.18 3.02
N TYR A 39 8.85 -10.64 4.22
CA TYR A 39 9.18 -9.23 4.37
C TYR A 39 10.53 -8.89 3.71
N GLU A 40 11.48 -9.83 3.70
CA GLU A 40 12.76 -9.67 3.00
C GLU A 40 12.58 -9.61 1.48
N GLU A 41 11.72 -10.46 0.90
CA GLU A 41 11.38 -10.40 -0.53
C GLU A 41 10.71 -9.07 -0.88
N PHE A 42 9.82 -8.59 -0.01
CA PHE A 42 9.23 -7.26 -0.11
C PHE A 42 10.31 -6.15 -0.14
N LEU A 43 11.25 -6.14 0.81
CA LEU A 43 12.32 -5.14 0.85
C LEU A 43 13.28 -5.27 -0.33
N ALA A 44 13.54 -6.49 -0.82
CA ALA A 44 14.35 -6.71 -2.02
C ALA A 44 13.69 -6.14 -3.28
N ALA A 45 12.36 -6.29 -3.41
CA ALA A 45 11.60 -5.81 -4.55
C ALA A 45 11.36 -4.29 -4.52
N PHE A 46 11.05 -3.73 -3.35
CA PHE A 46 10.69 -2.32 -3.22
C PHE A 46 11.86 -1.41 -2.83
N GLY A 47 13.00 -2.00 -2.42
CA GLY A 47 14.16 -1.32 -1.88
C GLY A 47 14.00 -0.94 -0.41
N THR A 48 15.07 -0.37 0.16
CA THR A 48 15.07 0.13 1.54
C THR A 48 14.17 1.37 1.66
N PRO A 49 13.14 1.36 2.51
CA PRO A 49 12.31 2.53 2.76
C PRO A 49 13.05 3.59 3.56
N ASP A 50 12.67 4.85 3.37
CA ASP A 50 13.19 5.97 4.16
C ASP A 50 12.72 5.91 5.62
N ARG A 51 11.51 5.40 5.84
CA ARG A 51 10.91 5.20 7.15
C ARG A 51 9.99 3.99 7.13
N VAL A 52 10.01 3.24 8.23
CA VAL A 52 9.03 2.19 8.52
C VAL A 52 8.31 2.55 9.80
N HIS A 53 6.99 2.37 9.81
CA HIS A 53 6.19 2.34 11.02
C HIS A 53 5.61 0.93 11.19
N GLU A 54 5.67 0.41 12.40
CA GLU A 54 5.06 -0.87 12.76
C GLU A 54 3.65 -0.60 13.29
N ASP A 55 2.66 -1.21 12.64
CA ASP A 55 1.27 -1.18 13.08
C ASP A 55 1.05 -2.40 13.98
N GLU A 56 0.93 -2.15 15.29
CA GLU A 56 0.65 -3.18 16.29
C GLU A 56 -0.79 -3.04 16.79
N THR A 57 -1.51 -4.15 16.83
CA THR A 57 -2.86 -4.22 17.40
C THR A 57 -2.94 -5.37 18.39
N TYR A 58 -3.43 -5.09 19.60
CA TYR A 58 -3.47 -6.06 20.71
C TYR A 58 -2.11 -6.70 21.07
N GLY A 59 -1.00 -6.00 20.82
CA GLY A 59 0.36 -6.51 21.08
C GLY A 59 0.88 -7.48 20.02
N GLU A 60 0.16 -7.63 18.91
CA GLU A 60 0.60 -8.38 17.75
C GLU A 60 0.90 -7.43 16.59
N LEU A 61 1.97 -7.72 15.86
CA LEU A 61 2.36 -6.97 14.67
C LEU A 61 1.37 -7.26 13.53
N MET A 62 0.62 -6.24 13.12
CA MET A 62 -0.34 -6.31 12.01
C MET A 62 0.30 -5.95 10.67
N GLY A 63 1.31 -5.09 10.66
CA GLY A 63 1.97 -4.72 9.42
C GLY A 63 3.09 -3.71 9.54
N HIS A 64 3.75 -3.48 8.40
CA HIS A 64 4.76 -2.45 8.23
C HIS A 64 4.29 -1.43 7.19
N ASP A 65 4.20 -0.17 7.61
CA ASP A 65 3.93 0.98 6.76
C ASP A 65 5.26 1.58 6.30
N ALA A 66 5.64 1.28 5.05
CA ALA A 66 6.92 1.64 4.46
C ALA A 66 6.80 2.89 3.57
N SER A 67 7.50 3.95 3.96
CA SER A 67 7.52 5.23 3.26
C SER A 67 8.75 5.40 2.38
N TYR A 68 8.54 5.81 1.13
CA TYR A 68 9.56 6.04 0.12
C TYR A 68 9.44 7.47 -0.43
N ARG A 69 10.09 8.41 0.25
CA ARG A 69 10.01 9.85 -0.01
C ARG A 69 10.50 10.21 -1.41
N GLY A 70 11.58 9.59 -1.89
CA GLY A 70 12.14 9.85 -3.22
C GLY A 70 11.18 9.52 -4.37
N SER A 71 10.30 8.53 -4.18
CA SER A 71 9.30 8.12 -5.17
C SER A 71 7.86 8.55 -4.84
N ARG A 72 7.66 9.28 -3.72
CA ARG A 72 6.34 9.64 -3.19
C ARG A 72 5.39 8.44 -3.12
N LYS A 73 5.93 7.32 -2.62
CA LYS A 73 5.22 6.05 -2.49
C LYS A 73 5.14 5.66 -1.03
N HIS A 74 4.01 5.12 -0.63
CA HIS A 74 3.78 4.45 0.63
C HIS A 74 3.28 3.04 0.35
N VAL A 75 3.82 2.03 1.03
CA VAL A 75 3.45 0.62 0.81
C VAL A 75 3.23 -0.04 2.16
N ARG A 76 2.10 -0.73 2.30
CA ARG A 76 1.80 -1.53 3.49
C ARG A 76 2.11 -2.99 3.22
N TRP A 77 2.95 -3.56 4.07
CA TRP A 77 3.12 -5.00 4.21
C TRP A 77 2.21 -5.52 5.32
N ASP A 78 1.36 -6.48 4.99
CA ASP A 78 0.51 -7.21 5.93
C ASP A 78 1.32 -8.33 6.57
N ALA A 79 1.61 -8.20 7.87
CA ALA A 79 2.43 -9.16 8.59
C ALA A 79 1.67 -10.45 8.92
N TRP A 80 0.33 -10.42 8.91
CA TRP A 80 -0.52 -11.58 9.16
C TRP A 80 -0.63 -12.47 7.93
N ASP A 81 -0.95 -11.88 6.79
CA ASP A 81 -1.14 -12.59 5.51
C ASP A 81 0.16 -12.68 4.68
N HIS A 82 1.27 -12.13 5.17
CA HIS A 82 2.57 -12.08 4.51
C HIS A 82 2.49 -11.61 3.05
N ARG A 83 1.87 -10.44 2.84
CA ARG A 83 1.66 -9.87 1.49
C ARG A 83 1.68 -8.35 1.48
N VAL A 84 1.85 -7.77 0.30
CA VAL A 84 1.54 -6.35 0.09
C VAL A 84 0.03 -6.16 0.12
N SER A 85 -0.47 -5.26 0.98
CA SER A 85 -1.91 -5.00 1.15
C SER A 85 -2.35 -3.62 0.66
N LEU A 86 -1.42 -2.68 0.49
CA LEU A 86 -1.69 -1.33 -0.01
C LEU A 86 -0.48 -0.77 -0.73
N ILE A 87 -0.69 -0.08 -1.85
CA ILE A 87 0.31 0.81 -2.46
C ILE A 87 -0.33 2.16 -2.73
N ASP A 88 0.14 3.19 -2.05
CA ASP A 88 -0.23 4.58 -2.28
C ASP A 88 0.88 5.32 -3.01
N MET A 89 0.50 6.14 -3.97
CA MET A 89 1.44 6.91 -4.80
C MET A 89 0.95 8.35 -4.97
N GLY A 90 1.90 9.28 -5.05
CA GLY A 90 1.59 10.70 -5.15
C GLY A 90 0.94 11.22 -3.85
N ASP A 91 0.27 12.36 -3.91
CA ASP A 91 -0.33 13.03 -2.75
C ASP A 91 -1.70 12.43 -2.36
N PHE A 92 -1.80 11.09 -2.29
CA PHE A 92 -3.02 10.39 -1.90
C PHE A 92 -3.33 10.59 -0.40
N GLU A 93 -2.50 10.07 0.50
CA GLU A 93 -2.60 10.27 1.97
C GLU A 93 -1.61 11.31 2.50
N GLY A 94 -1.27 12.32 1.70
CA GLY A 94 -0.30 13.32 2.15
C GLY A 94 1.14 12.84 2.08
N ASN A 95 1.48 11.93 1.14
CA ASN A 95 2.86 11.74 0.67
C ASN A 95 3.33 12.97 -0.14
N THR A 96 3.12 14.16 0.42
CA THR A 96 3.75 15.38 -0.03
C THR A 96 5.25 15.13 0.10
N GLY A 97 5.97 15.24 -1.02
CA GLY A 97 7.42 15.16 -1.01
C GLY A 97 8.04 16.22 -0.08
N PRO A 98 9.38 16.27 0.01
CA PRO A 98 10.03 17.48 0.51
C PRO A 98 9.47 18.75 -0.12
#